data_AF-F0WLM2-F1
#
_entry.id   AF-F0WLM2-F1
#
_cell.length_a   1.000
_cell.length_b   1.000
_cell.length_c   1.000
_cell.angle_alpha   90.00
_cell.angle_beta   90.00
_cell.angle_gamma   90.00
#
_symmetry.space_group_name_H-M   'P 1'
#
loop_
_entity.id
_entity.type
_entity.pdbx_description
1 polymer ?
#
loop_
_entity_poly.entity_id
_entity_poly.type
_entity_poly.pdbx_seq_one_letter_code
_entity_poly.pdbx_strand_id
1 'polypeptide(L)'
;MTDHSTTNVSGLVSAILSADGVDVVSKSKVVVDGLKKLYAQKLRPLEKKYEFDEFHSPLLSDADFDAKPQILMIGQYSVGKTSFIEYLLGRSFPGQRIGPEPTTDRFVAVMYGDEERTIPGNAVAVSPDLPYGGLSMFGTAFLNKFEAAQLPSKVLENISVIDTPGILSGEKQRIQRGYDFVQVARWFAERSDLILLLFDAHKLDISDEFQRVIEVLKGHDDKIRCVLNKADQIDRQRLMRVYVLIRLK
;
A
#
# COMPACT_ATOMS: atom_id res chain seq x y z
N MET A 1 -12.55 34.07 10.09
CA MET A 1 -11.83 34.01 8.80
C MET A 1 -10.35 34.06 9.10
N THR A 2 -9.76 32.91 9.31
CA THR A 2 -8.30 32.77 9.52
C THR A 2 -7.88 31.56 8.69
N ASP A 3 -7.21 31.89 7.60
CA ASP A 3 -6.66 30.98 6.61
C ASP A 3 -5.46 30.24 7.22
N HIS A 4 -5.59 28.92 7.38
CA HIS A 4 -4.52 28.06 7.87
C HIS A 4 -3.92 27.28 6.70
N SER A 5 -2.74 27.75 6.28
CA SER A 5 -1.60 26.95 5.84
C SER A 5 -1.88 25.89 4.77
N THR A 6 -1.87 26.33 3.52
CA THR A 6 -1.46 25.52 2.37
C THR A 6 0.03 25.18 2.51
N THR A 7 0.32 23.99 3.05
CA THR A 7 1.68 23.47 3.15
C THR A 7 2.25 23.25 1.73
N ASN A 8 3.44 23.80 1.49
CA ASN A 8 4.16 23.88 0.21
C ASN A 8 4.36 22.53 -0.51
N VAL A 9 3.38 22.08 -1.30
CA VAL A 9 3.57 21.01 -2.29
C VAL A 9 4.44 21.51 -3.47
N SER A 10 4.45 22.82 -3.73
CA SER A 10 5.22 23.46 -4.81
C SER A 10 6.74 23.34 -4.63
N GLY A 11 7.24 23.35 -3.39
CA GLY A 11 8.67 23.27 -3.09
C GLY A 11 9.28 21.90 -3.39
N LEU A 12 8.52 20.82 -3.15
CA LEU A 12 8.97 19.45 -3.42
C LEU A 12 9.05 19.18 -4.93
N VAL A 13 8.04 19.63 -5.68
CA VAL A 13 8.01 19.54 -7.15
C VAL A 13 9.11 20.38 -7.79
N SER A 14 9.37 21.59 -7.25
CA SER A 14 10.47 22.45 -7.68
C SER A 14 11.85 21.84 -7.43
N ALA A 15 12.02 21.06 -6.36
CA ALA A 15 13.29 20.38 -6.06
C ALA A 15 13.56 19.22 -7.03
N ILE A 16 12.53 18.46 -7.42
CA ILE A 16 12.63 17.34 -8.38
C ILE A 16 12.92 17.84 -9.81
N LEU A 17 12.41 19.02 -10.19
CA LEU A 17 12.62 19.62 -11.52
C LEU A 17 13.92 20.45 -11.64
N SER A 18 14.73 20.53 -10.59
CA SER A 18 16.05 21.17 -10.64
C SER A 18 17.04 20.32 -11.47
N ALA A 19 18.14 20.91 -11.96
CA ALA A 19 19.18 20.19 -12.67
C ALA A 19 19.73 18.98 -11.87
N ASP A 20 19.81 19.12 -10.55
CA ASP A 20 20.17 18.04 -9.63
C ASP A 20 19.11 16.93 -9.58
N GLY A 21 17.82 17.29 -9.63
CA GLY A 21 16.72 16.33 -9.65
C GLY A 21 16.66 15.51 -10.96
N VAL A 22 16.93 16.14 -12.10
CA VAL A 22 17.02 15.46 -13.41
C VAL A 22 18.22 14.49 -13.46
N ASP A 23 19.36 14.89 -12.88
CA ASP A 23 20.53 14.02 -12.75
C ASP A 23 20.29 12.84 -11.81
N VAL A 24 19.53 13.02 -10.73
CA VAL A 24 19.13 11.91 -9.84
C VAL A 24 18.20 10.95 -10.56
N VAL A 25 17.18 11.43 -11.28
CA VAL A 25 16.23 10.57 -12.02
C VAL A 25 16.94 9.76 -13.11
N SER A 26 17.85 10.39 -13.87
CA SER A 26 18.60 9.69 -14.91
C SER A 26 19.56 8.64 -14.33
N LYS A 27 20.26 8.94 -13.23
CA LYS A 27 21.09 7.96 -12.51
C LYS A 27 20.26 6.80 -11.95
N SER A 28 19.09 7.09 -11.38
CA SER A 28 18.17 6.07 -10.87
C SER A 28 17.74 5.10 -11.95
N LYS A 29 17.40 5.59 -13.15
CA LYS A 29 17.03 4.73 -14.28
C LYS A 29 18.17 3.78 -14.67
N VAL A 30 19.40 4.27 -14.75
CA VAL A 30 20.58 3.45 -15.05
C VAL A 30 20.79 2.36 -14.01
N VAL A 31 20.58 2.68 -12.73
CA VAL A 31 20.67 1.69 -11.64
C VAL A 31 19.58 0.64 -11.76
N VAL A 32 18.32 1.04 -12.00
CA VAL A 32 17.19 0.13 -12.17
C VAL A 32 17.41 -0.83 -13.34
N ASP A 33 17.86 -0.31 -14.49
CA ASP A 33 18.19 -1.13 -15.66
C ASP A 33 19.35 -2.12 -15.37
N GLY A 34 20.34 -1.67 -14.58
CA GLY A 34 21.41 -2.53 -14.08
C GLY A 34 20.91 -3.66 -13.20
N LEU A 35 19.97 -3.37 -12.27
CA LEU A 35 19.35 -4.35 -11.39
C LEU A 35 18.50 -5.37 -12.17
N LYS A 36 17.70 -4.91 -13.14
CA LYS A 36 16.94 -5.80 -14.05
C LYS A 36 17.86 -6.77 -14.75
N LYS A 37 18.96 -6.27 -15.32
CA LYS A 37 19.96 -7.10 -16.01
C LYS A 37 20.60 -8.10 -15.08
N LEU A 38 20.95 -7.69 -13.85
CA LEU A 38 21.53 -8.58 -12.86
C LEU A 38 20.57 -9.69 -12.44
N TYR A 39 19.31 -9.33 -12.15
CA TYR A 39 18.26 -10.30 -11.83
C TYR A 39 18.07 -11.32 -12.95
N ALA A 40 17.89 -10.85 -14.19
CA ALA A 40 17.67 -11.70 -15.35
C ALA A 40 18.84 -12.66 -15.63
N GLN A 41 20.08 -12.21 -15.41
CA GLN A 41 21.28 -13.00 -15.72
C GLN A 41 21.74 -13.92 -14.59
N LYS A 42 21.48 -13.56 -13.33
CA LYS A 42 22.06 -14.25 -12.17
C LYS A 42 21.04 -14.94 -11.28
N LEU A 43 19.95 -14.26 -10.93
CA LEU A 43 18.95 -14.78 -9.98
C LEU A 43 17.87 -15.60 -10.68
N ARG A 44 17.26 -15.05 -11.73
CA ARG A 44 16.16 -15.71 -12.46
C ARG A 44 16.48 -17.13 -12.94
N PRO A 45 17.70 -17.44 -13.46
CA PRO A 45 18.05 -18.81 -13.83
C PRO A 45 18.12 -19.76 -12.63
N LEU A 46 18.53 -19.27 -11.45
CA LEU A 46 18.56 -20.05 -10.22
C LEU A 46 17.16 -20.29 -9.67
N GLU A 47 16.32 -19.24 -9.61
CA GLU A 47 14.93 -19.35 -9.18
C GLU A 47 14.17 -20.40 -10.00
N LYS A 48 14.31 -20.35 -11.34
CA LYS A 48 13.71 -21.37 -12.23
C LYS A 48 14.28 -22.76 -12.03
N LYS A 49 15.59 -22.89 -11.81
CA LYS A 49 16.25 -24.20 -11.66
C LYS A 49 15.79 -24.93 -10.39
N TYR A 50 15.46 -24.18 -9.35
CA TYR A 50 15.04 -24.71 -8.05
C TYR A 50 13.55 -24.49 -7.76
N GLU A 51 12.76 -24.13 -8.78
CA GLU A 51 11.30 -23.94 -8.69
C GLU A 51 10.90 -23.00 -7.55
N PHE A 52 11.69 -21.94 -7.32
CA PHE A 52 11.50 -21.01 -6.21
C PHE A 52 10.11 -20.35 -6.21
N ASP A 53 9.54 -20.16 -7.39
CA ASP A 53 8.22 -19.59 -7.61
C ASP A 53 7.08 -20.49 -7.10
N GLU A 54 7.28 -21.80 -6.99
CA GLU A 54 6.30 -22.71 -6.40
C GLU A 54 6.25 -22.61 -4.86
N PHE A 55 7.33 -22.18 -4.23
CA PHE A 55 7.47 -22.19 -2.77
C PHE A 55 7.38 -20.81 -2.11
N HIS A 56 7.82 -19.77 -2.79
CA HIS A 56 8.07 -18.46 -2.16
C HIS A 56 7.41 -17.29 -2.89
N SER A 57 8.00 -16.82 -3.99
CA SER A 57 7.52 -15.65 -4.73
C SER A 57 7.56 -15.91 -6.23
N PRO A 58 6.54 -15.45 -6.98
CA PRO A 58 6.60 -15.41 -8.44
C PRO A 58 7.85 -14.68 -8.94
N LEU A 59 8.29 -15.06 -10.15
CA LEU A 59 9.38 -14.40 -10.84
C LEU A 59 9.06 -12.92 -11.08
N LEU A 60 10.05 -12.05 -10.87
CA LEU A 60 9.89 -10.62 -11.12
C LEU A 60 9.83 -10.34 -12.63
N SER A 61 8.92 -9.44 -12.98
CA SER A 61 8.73 -8.86 -14.30
C SER A 61 9.40 -7.48 -14.38
N ASP A 62 9.60 -6.95 -15.59
CA ASP A 62 10.16 -5.60 -15.75
C ASP A 62 9.27 -4.55 -15.07
N ALA A 63 7.95 -4.76 -15.04
CA ALA A 63 7.00 -3.89 -14.35
C ALA A 63 7.25 -3.82 -12.84
N ASP A 64 7.75 -4.88 -12.19
CA ASP A 64 8.10 -4.84 -10.76
C ASP A 64 9.28 -3.88 -10.49
N PHE A 65 10.18 -3.71 -11.46
CA PHE A 65 11.31 -2.79 -11.36
C PHE A 65 10.96 -1.36 -11.80
N ASP A 66 10.04 -1.22 -12.75
CA ASP A 66 9.55 0.07 -13.25
C ASP A 66 8.41 0.65 -12.39
N ALA A 67 7.93 -0.11 -11.41
CA ALA A 67 6.88 0.30 -10.50
C ALA A 67 7.25 1.61 -9.79
N LYS A 68 6.27 2.51 -9.71
CA LYS A 68 6.40 3.70 -8.87
C LYS A 68 6.46 3.29 -7.39
N PRO A 69 7.12 4.08 -6.54
CA PRO A 69 7.12 3.83 -5.11
C PRO A 69 5.70 3.65 -4.56
N GLN A 70 5.51 2.60 -3.76
CA GLN A 70 4.20 2.16 -3.31
C GLN A 70 4.05 2.34 -1.79
N ILE A 71 2.95 2.98 -1.39
CA ILE A 71 2.56 3.14 0.02
C ILE A 71 1.45 2.14 0.35
N LEU A 72 1.69 1.26 1.31
CA LEU A 72 0.71 0.30 1.81
C LEU A 72 0.02 0.83 3.07
N MET A 73 -1.32 0.87 3.05
CA MET A 73 -2.14 1.31 4.18
C MET A 73 -2.65 0.09 4.96
N ILE A 74 -2.16 -0.15 6.17
CA ILE A 74 -2.63 -1.26 7.03
C ILE A 74 -3.27 -0.70 8.29
N GLY A 75 -4.36 -1.33 8.73
CA GLY A 75 -5.01 -0.98 9.98
C GLY A 75 -6.41 -1.56 10.09
N GLN A 76 -6.94 -1.53 11.31
CA GLN A 76 -8.25 -2.12 11.59
C GLN A 76 -9.41 -1.40 10.89
N TYR A 77 -10.59 -1.98 11.04
CA TYR A 77 -11.81 -1.40 10.54
C TYR A 77 -12.07 0.01 11.13
N SER A 78 -12.53 0.94 10.29
CA SER A 78 -12.89 2.32 10.66
C SER A 78 -11.75 3.22 11.20
N VAL A 79 -10.47 2.84 11.04
CA VAL A 79 -9.33 3.68 11.44
C VAL A 79 -9.03 4.84 10.48
N GLY A 80 -9.75 4.93 9.36
CA GLY A 80 -9.66 6.05 8.41
C GLY A 80 -8.64 5.90 7.27
N LYS A 81 -8.33 4.67 6.82
CA LYS A 81 -7.41 4.42 5.69
C LYS A 81 -7.86 5.10 4.39
N THR A 82 -9.06 4.78 3.92
CA THR A 82 -9.65 5.34 2.69
C THR A 82 -9.76 6.87 2.78
N SER A 83 -10.20 7.41 3.92
CA SER A 83 -10.27 8.87 4.15
C SER A 83 -8.90 9.53 4.17
N PHE A 84 -7.86 8.84 4.63
CA PHE A 84 -6.48 9.36 4.58
C PHE A 84 -5.98 9.46 3.14
N ILE A 85 -6.32 8.49 2.28
CA ILE A 85 -6.00 8.55 0.85
C ILE A 85 -6.74 9.70 0.19
N GLU A 86 -8.05 9.83 0.41
CA GLU A 86 -8.84 10.96 -0.09
C GLU A 86 -8.27 12.31 0.35
N TYR A 87 -7.88 12.42 1.63
CA TYR A 87 -7.22 13.62 2.16
C TYR A 87 -5.88 13.91 1.47
N LEU A 88 -5.05 12.88 1.23
CA LEU A 88 -3.78 13.01 0.52
C LEU A 88 -3.96 13.46 -0.94
N LEU A 89 -4.98 12.92 -1.61
CA LEU A 89 -5.30 13.26 -3.01
C LEU A 89 -6.04 14.60 -3.13
N GLY A 90 -6.66 15.09 -2.06
CA GLY A 90 -7.54 16.25 -2.07
C GLY A 90 -8.87 16.02 -2.81
N ARG A 91 -9.17 14.77 -3.16
CA ARG A 91 -10.39 14.37 -3.89
C ARG A 91 -10.66 12.88 -3.72
N SER A 92 -11.91 12.50 -4.00
CA SER A 92 -12.34 11.11 -4.12
C SER A 92 -11.63 10.38 -5.27
N PHE A 93 -11.47 9.07 -5.12
CA PHE A 93 -10.99 8.17 -6.17
C PHE A 93 -12.03 7.10 -6.53
N PRO A 94 -11.96 6.51 -7.75
CA PRO A 94 -12.91 5.50 -8.20
C PRO A 94 -12.96 4.27 -7.31
N GLY A 95 -14.15 3.71 -7.12
CA GLY A 95 -14.33 2.50 -6.31
C GLY A 95 -14.27 2.72 -4.80
N GLN A 96 -13.95 3.94 -4.33
CA GLN A 96 -13.92 4.22 -2.89
C GLN A 96 -15.31 4.03 -2.27
N ARG A 97 -15.35 3.42 -1.09
CA ARG A 97 -16.56 3.25 -0.28
C ARG A 97 -16.26 3.69 1.15
N ILE A 98 -16.76 4.86 1.52
CA ILE A 98 -16.61 5.40 2.87
C ILE A 98 -17.96 5.30 3.57
N GLY A 99 -18.02 4.56 4.66
CA GLY A 99 -19.21 4.46 5.49
C GLY A 99 -18.89 3.97 6.91
N PRO A 100 -19.83 4.17 7.86
CA PRO A 100 -19.69 3.70 9.24
C PRO A 100 -19.77 2.16 9.35
N GLU A 101 -20.37 1.48 8.36
CA GLU A 101 -20.44 0.02 8.23
C GLU A 101 -19.32 -0.54 7.34
N PRO A 102 -18.88 -1.81 7.50
CA PRO A 102 -17.80 -2.43 6.74
C PRO A 102 -18.00 -2.32 5.22
N THR A 103 -17.44 -1.25 4.65
CA THR A 103 -17.72 -0.80 3.28
C THR A 103 -16.58 -1.14 2.33
N THR A 104 -15.33 -1.03 2.80
CA THR A 104 -14.14 -1.48 2.07
C THR A 104 -13.86 -2.96 2.32
N ASP A 105 -14.33 -3.81 1.42
CA ASP A 105 -14.07 -5.25 1.40
C ASP A 105 -13.02 -5.68 0.36
N ARG A 106 -12.40 -4.69 -0.32
CA ARG A 106 -11.46 -4.87 -1.43
C ARG A 106 -10.10 -4.26 -1.13
N PHE A 107 -9.06 -4.87 -1.68
CA PHE A 107 -7.79 -4.20 -1.88
C PHE A 107 -7.92 -3.29 -3.11
N VAL A 108 -7.49 -2.04 -2.98
CA VAL A 108 -7.55 -1.06 -4.07
C VAL A 108 -6.15 -0.50 -4.31
N ALA A 109 -5.60 -0.76 -5.48
CA ALA A 109 -4.40 -0.09 -5.94
C ALA A 109 -4.78 1.26 -6.56
N VAL A 110 -4.58 2.34 -5.83
CA VAL A 110 -4.83 3.71 -6.28
C VAL A 110 -3.58 4.22 -6.99
N MET A 111 -3.68 4.44 -8.29
CA MET A 111 -2.54 4.77 -9.15
C MET A 111 -2.91 5.83 -10.18
N TYR A 112 -1.91 6.39 -10.83
CA TYR A 112 -2.14 7.36 -11.90
C TYR A 112 -2.77 6.71 -13.13
N GLY A 113 -3.66 7.44 -13.77
CA GLY A 113 -4.07 7.22 -15.16
C GLY A 113 -4.62 8.51 -15.74
N ASP A 114 -4.58 8.64 -17.06
CA ASP A 114 -5.04 9.86 -17.75
C ASP A 114 -6.56 10.03 -17.67
N GLU A 115 -7.28 8.95 -17.39
CA GLU A 115 -8.73 8.92 -17.23
C GLU A 115 -9.12 8.23 -15.93
N GLU A 116 -10.26 8.68 -15.38
CA GLU A 116 -10.83 8.13 -14.16
C GLU A 116 -11.52 6.78 -14.46
N ARG A 117 -10.96 5.67 -13.96
CA ARG A 117 -11.51 4.34 -14.19
C ARG A 117 -11.15 3.34 -13.09
N THR A 118 -11.93 2.26 -13.00
CA THR A 118 -11.58 1.06 -12.23
C THR A 118 -11.21 -0.10 -13.16
N ILE A 119 -10.19 -0.86 -12.78
CA ILE A 119 -9.75 -2.05 -13.49
C ILE A 119 -9.94 -3.25 -12.55
N PRO A 120 -10.75 -4.26 -12.93
CA PRO A 120 -10.95 -5.45 -12.11
C PRO A 120 -9.66 -6.23 -11.88
N GLY A 121 -9.48 -6.84 -10.70
CA GLY A 121 -8.25 -7.54 -10.32
C GLY A 121 -7.80 -8.62 -11.29
N ASN A 122 -8.73 -9.37 -11.91
CA ASN A 122 -8.39 -10.35 -12.95
C ASN A 122 -7.72 -9.71 -14.18
N ALA A 123 -8.15 -8.51 -14.59
CA ALA A 123 -7.53 -7.77 -15.69
C ALA A 123 -6.20 -7.14 -15.26
N VAL A 124 -6.12 -6.66 -14.01
CA VAL A 124 -4.88 -6.13 -13.44
C VAL A 124 -3.77 -7.19 -13.39
N ALA A 125 -4.10 -8.42 -13.00
CA ALA A 125 -3.15 -9.52 -12.84
C ALA A 125 -2.60 -10.08 -14.17
N VAL A 126 -3.19 -9.74 -15.31
CA VAL A 126 -2.69 -10.13 -16.64
C VAL A 126 -2.12 -8.95 -17.44
N SER A 127 -2.16 -7.74 -16.88
CA SER A 127 -1.61 -6.56 -17.53
C SER A 127 -0.08 -6.57 -17.39
N PRO A 128 0.68 -6.59 -18.50
CA PRO A 128 2.14 -6.63 -18.46
C PRO A 128 2.75 -5.31 -17.97
N ASP A 129 1.99 -4.21 -18.04
CA ASP A 129 2.43 -2.87 -17.66
C ASP A 129 2.23 -2.57 -16.17
N LEU A 130 1.62 -3.50 -15.42
CA LEU A 130 1.29 -3.32 -14.01
C LEU A 130 2.03 -4.33 -13.12
N PRO A 131 2.57 -3.91 -11.97
CA PRO A 131 3.39 -4.74 -11.07
C PRO A 131 2.55 -5.69 -10.19
N TYR A 132 1.45 -6.21 -10.73
CA TYR A 132 0.44 -6.96 -9.98
C TYR A 132 0.23 -8.37 -10.53
N GLY A 133 0.98 -8.80 -11.54
CA GLY A 133 0.83 -10.12 -12.14
C GLY A 133 1.00 -11.28 -11.15
N GLY A 134 1.90 -11.10 -10.18
CA GLY A 134 2.14 -12.06 -9.10
C GLY A 134 0.93 -12.33 -8.20
N LEU A 135 -0.07 -11.42 -8.16
CA LEU A 135 -1.27 -11.62 -7.35
C LEU A 135 -2.14 -12.79 -7.84
N SER A 136 -1.91 -13.29 -9.05
CA SER A 136 -2.57 -14.49 -9.59
C SER A 136 -2.40 -15.72 -8.69
N MET A 137 -1.31 -15.79 -7.92
CA MET A 137 -1.04 -16.90 -6.98
C MET A 137 -2.10 -17.02 -5.86
N PHE A 138 -2.81 -15.93 -5.53
CA PHE A 138 -3.88 -15.92 -4.52
C PHE A 138 -5.24 -16.38 -5.08
N GLY A 139 -5.30 -16.66 -6.38
CA GLY A 139 -6.47 -17.22 -7.06
C GLY A 139 -7.63 -16.24 -7.26
N THR A 140 -8.65 -16.72 -7.98
CA THR A 140 -9.79 -15.91 -8.42
C THR A 140 -10.59 -15.32 -7.26
N ALA A 141 -10.65 -16.01 -6.11
CA ALA A 141 -11.36 -15.53 -4.93
C ALA A 141 -10.79 -14.19 -4.44
N PHE A 142 -9.46 -14.07 -4.38
CA PHE A 142 -8.79 -12.82 -4.07
C PHE A 142 -8.91 -11.80 -5.20
N LEU A 143 -8.67 -12.20 -6.46
CA LEU A 143 -8.71 -11.27 -7.60
C LEU A 143 -10.09 -10.61 -7.77
N ASN A 144 -11.17 -11.28 -7.36
CA ASN A 144 -12.51 -10.70 -7.31
C ASN A 144 -12.70 -9.65 -6.20
N LYS A 145 -11.75 -9.57 -5.25
CA LYS A 145 -11.66 -8.63 -4.14
C LYS A 145 -10.46 -7.68 -4.27
N PHE A 146 -9.87 -7.61 -5.46
CA PHE A 146 -8.81 -6.67 -5.81
C PHE A 146 -9.24 -5.84 -7.01
N GLU A 147 -8.86 -4.57 -7.03
CA GLU A 147 -9.06 -3.67 -8.17
C GLU A 147 -7.98 -2.59 -8.19
N ALA A 148 -7.76 -2.01 -9.37
CA ALA A 148 -6.97 -0.80 -9.53
C ALA A 148 -7.90 0.38 -9.81
N ALA A 149 -7.71 1.46 -9.07
CA ALA A 149 -8.37 2.75 -9.31
C ALA A 149 -7.36 3.69 -9.97
N GLN A 150 -7.67 4.13 -11.19
CA GLN A 150 -6.84 5.07 -11.95
C GLN A 150 -7.52 6.42 -12.01
N LEU A 151 -6.75 7.48 -11.80
CA LEU A 151 -7.20 8.86 -11.95
C LEU A 151 -6.04 9.83 -12.17
N PRO A 152 -6.28 10.98 -12.84
CA PRO A 152 -5.30 12.04 -12.93
C PRO A 152 -5.06 12.67 -11.56
N SER A 153 -3.83 12.59 -11.07
CA SER A 153 -3.41 13.22 -9.81
C SER A 153 -1.90 13.45 -9.80
N LYS A 154 -1.49 14.67 -9.45
CA LYS A 154 -0.07 15.06 -9.29
C LYS A 154 0.65 14.22 -8.23
N VAL A 155 -0.09 13.77 -7.22
CA VAL A 155 0.47 12.86 -6.20
C VAL A 155 0.75 11.51 -6.84
N LEU A 156 -0.23 10.95 -7.57
CA LEU A 156 -0.13 9.61 -8.17
C LEU A 156 0.82 9.54 -9.37
N GLU A 157 1.18 10.69 -9.96
CA GLU A 157 2.28 10.78 -10.92
C GLU A 157 3.59 10.24 -10.35
N ASN A 158 3.79 10.33 -9.02
CA ASN A 158 5.04 9.99 -8.36
C ASN A 158 4.95 8.76 -7.45
N ILE A 159 3.75 8.41 -6.96
CA ILE A 159 3.55 7.28 -6.04
C ILE A 159 2.29 6.48 -6.39
N SER A 160 2.22 5.24 -5.92
CA SER A 160 0.98 4.46 -5.88
C SER A 160 0.60 4.20 -4.42
N VAL A 161 -0.70 4.10 -4.13
CA VAL A 161 -1.18 3.83 -2.77
C VAL A 161 -2.07 2.59 -2.77
N ILE A 162 -1.81 1.65 -1.87
CA ILE A 162 -2.64 0.46 -1.68
C ILE A 162 -3.54 0.68 -0.48
N ASP A 163 -4.84 0.84 -0.73
CA ASP A 163 -5.86 0.74 0.31
C ASP A 163 -6.17 -0.73 0.59
N THR A 164 -6.14 -1.13 1.85
CA THR A 164 -6.49 -2.49 2.25
C THR A 164 -7.86 -2.51 2.93
N PRO A 165 -8.59 -3.65 2.87
CA PRO A 165 -9.73 -3.87 3.73
C PRO A 165 -9.38 -3.62 5.21
N GLY A 166 -10.37 -3.14 5.98
CA GLY A 166 -10.23 -3.04 7.43
C GLY A 166 -10.02 -4.42 8.04
N ILE A 167 -8.98 -4.56 8.88
CA ILE A 167 -8.79 -5.79 9.66
C ILE A 167 -9.92 -5.85 10.69
N LEU A 168 -10.64 -6.97 10.68
CA LEU A 168 -11.84 -7.16 11.48
C LEU A 168 -11.49 -7.98 12.73
N SER A 169 -12.21 -7.74 13.82
CA SER A 169 -12.13 -8.55 15.02
C SER A 169 -13.17 -9.68 14.94
N GLY A 170 -12.76 -10.88 14.55
CA GLY A 170 -13.62 -12.08 14.64
C GLY A 170 -13.44 -13.12 13.53
N GLU A 171 -13.47 -14.39 13.93
CA GLU A 171 -13.16 -15.54 13.06
C GLU A 171 -14.17 -15.76 11.93
N LYS A 172 -15.45 -15.42 12.15
CA LYS A 172 -16.51 -15.55 11.13
C LYS A 172 -16.24 -14.68 9.89
N GLN A 173 -15.74 -13.46 10.08
CA GLN A 173 -15.45 -12.55 8.98
C GLN A 173 -14.16 -12.95 8.25
N ARG A 174 -13.19 -13.57 8.94
CA ARG A 174 -12.01 -14.17 8.31
C ARG A 174 -12.39 -15.27 7.32
N ILE A 175 -13.29 -16.17 7.71
CA ILE A 175 -13.76 -17.28 6.85
C ILE A 175 -14.54 -16.76 5.64
N GLN A 176 -15.33 -15.69 5.80
CA GLN A 176 -16.14 -15.13 4.71
C GLN A 176 -15.36 -14.47 3.57
N ARG A 177 -14.08 -14.09 3.77
CA ARG A 177 -13.29 -13.40 2.73
C ARG A 177 -12.91 -14.31 1.56
N GLY A 178 -12.72 -15.61 1.80
CA GLY A 178 -12.36 -16.58 0.77
C GLY A 178 -10.91 -16.48 0.26
N TYR A 179 -10.05 -15.72 0.93
CA TYR A 179 -8.61 -15.62 0.65
C TYR A 179 -7.81 -15.38 1.95
N ASP A 180 -6.52 -15.69 1.93
CA ASP A 180 -5.63 -15.43 3.07
C ASP A 180 -5.16 -13.98 3.10
N PHE A 181 -5.83 -13.16 3.91
CA PHE A 181 -5.50 -11.74 4.07
C PHE A 181 -4.05 -11.51 4.53
N VAL A 182 -3.53 -12.36 5.43
CA VAL A 182 -2.19 -12.17 6.01
C VAL A 182 -1.13 -12.36 4.94
N GLN A 183 -1.28 -13.37 4.10
CA GLN A 183 -0.35 -13.65 3.00
C GLN A 183 -0.42 -12.59 1.90
N VAL A 184 -1.61 -12.08 1.57
CA VAL A 184 -1.75 -10.95 0.63
C VAL A 184 -1.10 -9.69 1.19
N ALA A 185 -1.34 -9.38 2.47
CA ALA A 185 -0.72 -8.22 3.13
C ALA A 185 0.81 -8.32 3.14
N ARG A 186 1.36 -9.53 3.38
CA ARG A 186 2.80 -9.80 3.27
C ARG A 186 3.32 -9.53 1.86
N TRP A 187 2.62 -10.02 0.83
CA TRP A 187 3.03 -9.82 -0.57
C TRP A 187 3.12 -8.34 -0.95
N PHE A 188 2.14 -7.54 -0.51
CA PHE A 188 2.18 -6.09 -0.69
C PHE A 188 3.27 -5.45 0.16
N ALA A 189 3.48 -5.91 1.39
CA ALA A 189 4.52 -5.39 2.26
C ALA A 189 5.90 -5.58 1.64
N GLU A 190 6.20 -6.74 1.07
CA GLU A 190 7.48 -7.03 0.40
C GLU A 190 7.76 -6.04 -0.74
N ARG A 191 6.72 -5.61 -1.48
CA ARG A 191 6.81 -4.71 -2.65
C ARG A 191 6.58 -3.23 -2.36
N SER A 192 6.23 -2.86 -1.13
CA SER A 192 5.96 -1.46 -0.78
C SER A 192 7.21 -0.78 -0.22
N ASP A 193 7.34 0.52 -0.47
CA ASP A 193 8.45 1.37 0.01
C ASP A 193 8.12 2.03 1.35
N LEU A 194 6.83 2.15 1.67
CA LEU A 194 6.33 2.69 2.93
C LEU A 194 5.09 1.91 3.36
N ILE A 195 5.05 1.53 4.63
CA ILE A 195 3.90 0.87 5.25
C ILE A 195 3.36 1.78 6.33
N LEU A 196 2.17 2.33 6.12
CA LEU A 196 1.47 3.12 7.12
C LEU A 196 0.60 2.21 7.98
N LEU A 197 0.96 2.05 9.26
CA LEU A 197 0.16 1.35 10.26
C LEU A 197 -0.75 2.35 10.97
N LEU A 198 -2.03 2.35 10.61
CA LEU A 198 -3.04 3.26 11.17
C LEU A 198 -3.70 2.68 12.41
N PHE A 199 -3.70 3.48 13.48
CA PHE A 199 -4.38 3.23 14.74
C PHE A 199 -5.43 4.31 14.99
N ASP A 200 -6.58 3.93 15.56
CA ASP A 200 -7.57 4.89 16.03
C ASP A 200 -7.25 5.26 17.49
N ALA A 201 -7.03 6.55 17.76
CA ALA A 201 -6.71 7.04 19.10
C ALA A 201 -7.83 6.78 20.12
N HIS A 202 -9.08 6.67 19.66
CA HIS A 202 -10.23 6.35 20.49
C HIS A 202 -10.31 4.85 20.82
N LYS A 203 -9.90 3.97 19.88
CA LYS A 203 -10.00 2.51 19.96
C LYS A 203 -8.65 1.84 19.64
N LEU A 204 -7.88 1.54 20.68
CA LEU A 204 -6.58 0.87 20.60
C LEU A 204 -6.61 -0.65 20.78
N ASP A 205 -7.75 -1.28 20.54
CA ASP A 205 -7.81 -2.74 20.60
C ASP A 205 -6.93 -3.30 19.48
N ILE A 206 -6.15 -4.36 19.72
CA ILE A 206 -5.36 -5.01 18.67
C ILE A 206 -5.90 -6.43 18.54
N SER A 207 -6.63 -6.70 17.45
CA SER A 207 -7.18 -8.03 17.19
C SER A 207 -6.09 -9.07 16.87
N ASP A 208 -6.37 -10.35 17.11
CA ASP A 208 -5.43 -11.45 16.80
C ASP A 208 -5.08 -11.53 15.31
N GLU A 209 -6.01 -11.15 14.42
CA GLU A 209 -5.71 -11.03 12.99
C GLU A 209 -4.76 -9.87 12.72
N PHE A 210 -4.94 -8.73 13.40
CA PHE A 210 -4.02 -7.60 13.24
C PHE A 210 -2.62 -7.91 13.78
N GLN A 211 -2.53 -8.64 14.90
CA GLN A 211 -1.24 -9.13 15.42
C GLN A 211 -0.52 -10.02 14.40
N ARG A 212 -1.23 -10.97 13.77
CA ARG A 212 -0.65 -11.82 12.71
C ARG A 212 -0.17 -11.03 11.50
N VAL A 213 -0.90 -9.97 11.12
CA VAL A 213 -0.44 -9.07 10.07
C VAL A 213 0.85 -8.38 10.51
N ILE A 214 0.91 -7.81 11.72
CA ILE A 214 2.13 -7.17 12.23
C ILE A 214 3.30 -8.18 12.27
N GLU A 215 3.05 -9.45 12.62
CA GLU A 215 4.08 -10.49 12.63
C GLU A 215 4.68 -10.76 11.25
N VAL A 216 3.88 -10.77 10.17
CA VAL A 216 4.42 -10.95 8.82
C VAL A 216 5.09 -9.69 8.26
N LEU A 217 4.92 -8.54 8.91
CA LEU A 217 5.66 -7.32 8.60
C LEU A 217 7.04 -7.26 9.25
N LYS A 218 7.38 -8.20 10.15
CA LYS A 218 8.72 -8.26 10.77
C LYS A 218 9.80 -8.41 9.69
N GLY A 219 10.87 -7.61 9.80
CA GLY A 219 11.90 -7.53 8.76
C GLY A 219 11.66 -6.43 7.72
N HIS A 220 10.56 -5.68 7.86
CA HIS A 220 10.26 -4.46 7.11
C HIS A 220 10.17 -3.22 8.00
N ASP A 221 10.80 -3.27 9.18
CA ASP A 221 10.69 -2.25 10.23
C ASP A 221 11.17 -0.85 9.76
N ASP A 222 12.13 -0.80 8.84
CA ASP A 222 12.70 0.42 8.27
C ASP A 222 11.69 1.24 7.47
N LYS A 223 10.71 0.56 6.84
CA LYS A 223 9.63 1.17 6.06
C LYS A 223 8.29 1.30 6.78
N ILE A 224 8.17 0.85 8.03
CA ILE A 224 6.94 0.99 8.80
C ILE A 224 6.85 2.38 9.46
N ARG A 225 5.70 3.06 9.33
CA ARG A 225 5.37 4.28 10.07
C ARG A 225 3.99 4.15 10.71
N CYS A 226 3.95 4.29 12.03
CA CYS A 226 2.70 4.28 12.78
C CYS A 226 2.02 5.65 12.69
N VAL A 227 0.74 5.65 12.31
CA VAL A 227 -0.11 6.85 12.25
C VAL A 227 -1.20 6.69 13.29
N LEU A 228 -1.19 7.57 14.29
CA LEU A 228 -2.26 7.65 15.28
C LEU A 228 -3.33 8.63 14.80
N ASN A 229 -4.38 8.09 14.22
CA ASN A 229 -5.47 8.87 13.64
C ASN A 229 -6.54 9.23 14.68
N LYS A 230 -7.34 10.26 14.40
CA LYS A 230 -8.42 10.79 15.28
C LYS A 230 -7.93 11.25 16.66
N ALA A 231 -6.68 11.73 16.74
CA ALA A 231 -6.09 12.18 18.00
C ALA A 231 -6.80 13.40 18.61
N ASP A 232 -7.55 14.16 17.80
CA ASP A 232 -8.43 15.25 18.21
C ASP A 232 -9.64 14.79 19.05
N GLN A 233 -9.98 13.50 18.98
CA GLN A 233 -11.13 12.91 19.70
C GLN A 233 -10.78 12.45 21.13
N ILE A 234 -9.52 12.59 21.55
CA ILE A 234 -9.07 12.21 22.89
C ILE A 234 -8.36 13.37 23.58
N ASP A 235 -8.43 13.38 24.91
CA ASP A 235 -7.75 14.38 25.73
C ASP A 235 -6.22 14.15 25.76
N ARG A 236 -5.48 15.20 26.11
CA ARG A 236 -4.01 15.18 26.10
C ARG A 236 -3.41 14.09 27.00
N GLN A 237 -4.04 13.77 28.14
CA GLN A 237 -3.51 12.76 29.06
C GLN A 237 -3.67 11.36 28.47
N ARG A 238 -4.83 11.07 27.86
CA ARG A 238 -5.07 9.80 27.16
C ARG A 238 -4.16 9.64 25.95
N LEU A 239 -3.93 10.72 25.18
CA LEU A 239 -3.02 10.72 24.03
C LEU A 239 -1.59 10.30 24.42
N MET A 240 -1.07 10.82 25.53
CA MET A 240 0.27 10.44 26.01
C MET A 240 0.33 8.95 26.39
N ARG A 241 -0.73 8.39 26.99
CA ARG A 241 -0.78 6.95 27.32
C ARG A 241 -0.81 6.08 26.06
N VAL A 242 -1.61 6.47 25.07
CA VAL A 242 -1.72 5.80 23.77
C VAL A 242 -0.38 5.79 23.04
N TYR A 243 0.27 6.96 22.98
CA TYR A 243 1.56 7.11 22.30
C TYR A 243 2.65 6.21 22.91
N VAL A 244 2.72 6.15 24.24
CA VAL A 244 3.66 5.27 24.95
C VAL A 244 3.37 3.79 24.67
N LEU A 245 2.10 3.39 24.58
CA LEU A 245 1.71 2.01 24.30
C LEU A 245 2.14 1.54 22.91
N ILE A 246 2.04 2.42 21.90
CA ILE A 246 2.47 2.12 20.52
C ILE A 246 4.00 2.11 20.40
N ARG A 247 4.72 2.91 21.20
CA ARG A 247 6.18 3.03 21.13
C ARG A 247 6.95 1.92 21.87
N LEU A 248 6.29 1.22 22.80
CA LEU A 248 6.92 0.22 23.69
C LEU A 248 6.64 -1.24 23.28
N LYS A 249 5.98 -1.47 22.14
CA LYS A 249 5.73 -2.80 21.57
C LYS A 249 6.18 -2.83 20.12
#